data_AF-A0AAV1UBQ1-F1
#
_entry.id   AF-A0AAV1UBQ1-F1
#
_cell.length_a   1.000
_cell.length_b   1.000
_cell.length_c   1.000
_cell.angle_alpha   90.00
_cell.angle_beta   90.00
_cell.angle_gamma   90.00
#
_symmetry.space_group_name_H-M   'P 1'
#
loop_
_entity.id
_entity.type
_entity.pdbx_description
1 polymer ?
#
loop_
_entity_poly.entity_id
_entity_poly.type
_entity_poly.pdbx_seq_one_letter_code
_entity_poly.pdbx_strand_id
1 'polypeptide(L)'
;MEGEVFLTLSIGSGPSPERHPRLRTRQLTEAKHDTTAAAVQLFAEVLARKIPYSVVQVTAVPPNHTKPRQQRRLPPRVTRTQREHRLDEALDDLQATQQAPPSDRKAARKARRRVGRVRASMDQLYLCRDFSKDEAKCVANIWTVPQRRLLVSSTQPPATLVGKISTVIFWALVRPQLP
;
A
#
# COMPACT_ATOMS: atom_id res chain seq x y z
N MET A 1 20.02 37.77 13.77
CA MET A 1 19.00 36.75 14.10
C MET A 1 17.75 37.13 13.34
N GLU A 2 17.60 36.59 12.13
CA GLU A 2 16.47 36.90 11.25
C GLU A 2 15.48 35.74 11.35
N GLY A 3 14.33 36.01 11.97
CA GLY A 3 13.27 35.02 12.15
C GLY A 3 12.40 34.97 10.90
N GLU A 4 12.29 33.80 10.28
CA GLU A 4 11.35 33.56 9.19
C GLU A 4 9.90 33.72 9.71
N VAL A 5 9.21 34.74 9.21
CA VAL A 5 7.78 34.95 9.48
C VAL A 5 6.99 34.07 8.52
N PHE A 6 6.46 32.97 9.03
CA PHE A 6 5.53 32.14 8.28
C PHE A 6 4.19 32.86 8.12
N LEU A 7 3.67 32.90 6.90
CA LEU A 7 2.31 33.35 6.63
C LEU A 7 1.33 32.42 7.36
N THR A 8 0.73 32.92 8.43
CA THR A 8 -0.38 32.28 9.12
C THR A 8 -1.62 32.40 8.25
N LEU A 9 -1.84 31.39 7.39
CA LEU A 9 -3.13 31.22 6.74
C LEU A 9 -4.15 30.93 7.85
N SER A 10 -4.98 31.91 8.16
CA SER A 10 -6.16 31.70 8.99
C SER A 10 -7.03 30.70 8.23
N ILE A 11 -7.04 29.45 8.67
CA ILE A 11 -8.10 28.52 8.28
C ILE A 11 -9.33 29.13 8.93
N GLY A 12 -10.00 30.00 8.19
CA GLY A 12 -11.30 30.51 8.57
C GLY A 12 -12.16 29.30 8.93
N SER A 13 -13.03 29.48 9.91
CA SER A 13 -14.16 28.57 10.12
C SER A 13 -15.06 28.66 8.89
N GLY A 14 -14.58 28.09 7.78
CA GLY A 14 -15.30 28.02 6.52
C GLY A 14 -16.50 27.10 6.73
N PRO A 15 -17.59 27.33 5.98
CA PRO A 15 -18.78 26.50 6.10
C PRO A 15 -18.39 25.03 5.96
N SER A 16 -18.80 24.24 6.95
CA SER A 16 -18.70 22.79 6.91
C SER A 16 -19.22 22.29 5.55
N PRO A 17 -18.51 21.38 4.85
CA PRO A 17 -18.89 20.96 3.51
C PRO A 17 -20.37 20.60 3.47
N GLU A 18 -21.12 21.30 2.62
CA GLU A 18 -22.55 21.11 2.50
C GLU A 18 -22.84 19.65 2.13
N ARG A 19 -23.77 19.00 2.85
CA ARG A 19 -24.11 17.59 2.59
C ARG A 19 -24.87 17.50 1.28
N HIS A 20 -24.15 17.29 0.18
CA HIS A 20 -24.77 17.11 -1.12
C HIS A 20 -25.66 15.86 -1.14
N PRO A 21 -26.83 15.92 -1.82
CA PRO A 21 -27.70 14.77 -2.00
C PRO A 21 -26.94 13.64 -2.70
N ARG A 22 -27.08 12.42 -2.19
CA ARG A 22 -26.41 11.24 -2.76
C ARG A 22 -26.91 11.01 -4.18
N LEU A 23 -25.98 11.02 -5.14
CA LEU A 23 -26.23 10.68 -6.53
C LEU A 23 -26.91 9.31 -6.60
N ARG A 24 -28.09 9.24 -7.23
CA ARG A 24 -28.79 7.98 -7.48
C ARG A 24 -28.42 7.50 -8.88
N THR A 25 -27.77 6.34 -8.96
CA THR A 25 -27.48 5.70 -10.24
C THR A 25 -28.77 5.11 -10.82
N ARG A 26 -29.02 5.36 -12.11
CA ARG A 26 -30.09 4.73 -12.90
C ARG A 26 -29.48 4.25 -14.22
N GLN A 27 -30.03 3.19 -14.79
CA GLN A 27 -29.64 2.74 -16.12
C GLN A 27 -29.99 3.82 -17.14
N LEU A 28 -29.05 4.11 -18.03
CA LEU A 28 -29.21 5.10 -19.08
C LEU A 28 -29.70 4.37 -20.36
N THR A 29 -30.62 4.98 -21.09
CA THR A 29 -31.13 4.39 -22.35
C THR A 29 -30.13 4.60 -23.47
N GLU A 30 -30.13 3.73 -24.49
CA GLU A 30 -29.15 3.74 -25.59
C GLU A 30 -29.05 5.11 -26.30
N ALA A 31 -30.18 5.74 -26.64
CA ALA A 31 -30.18 7.09 -27.22
C ALA A 31 -29.51 8.17 -26.33
N LYS A 32 -29.57 8.01 -25.00
CA LYS A 32 -28.89 8.92 -24.06
C LYS A 32 -27.40 8.57 -23.94
N HIS A 33 -27.01 7.32 -24.14
CA HIS A 33 -25.61 6.93 -24.25
C HIS A 33 -24.95 7.58 -25.47
N ASP A 34 -25.60 7.55 -26.64
CA ASP A 34 -25.04 8.14 -27.86
C ASP A 34 -24.85 9.65 -27.74
N THR A 35 -25.85 10.34 -27.18
CA THR A 35 -25.77 11.78 -26.92
C THR A 35 -24.64 12.11 -25.93
N THR A 36 -24.48 11.28 -24.90
CA THR A 36 -23.41 11.46 -23.90
C THR A 36 -22.03 11.17 -24.51
N ALA A 37 -21.93 10.15 -25.36
CA ALA A 37 -20.69 9.79 -26.05
C ALA A 37 -20.23 10.91 -26.98
N ALA A 38 -21.15 11.53 -27.74
CA ALA A 38 -20.85 12.69 -28.57
C ALA A 38 -20.33 13.89 -27.74
N ALA A 39 -20.97 14.18 -26.60
CA ALA A 39 -20.53 15.26 -25.71
C ALA A 39 -19.14 14.99 -25.10
N VAL A 40 -18.84 13.75 -24.72
CA VAL A 40 -17.53 13.35 -24.20
C VAL A 40 -16.46 13.43 -25.28
N GLN A 41 -16.76 13.06 -26.52
CA GLN A 41 -15.86 13.19 -27.66
C GLN A 41 -15.51 14.66 -27.94
N LEU A 42 -16.51 15.54 -27.99
CA LEU A 42 -16.28 16.98 -28.16
C LEU A 42 -15.40 17.55 -27.04
N PHE A 43 -15.64 17.14 -25.79
CA PHE A 43 -14.81 17.57 -24.67
C PHE A 43 -13.37 17.05 -24.78
N ALA A 44 -13.19 15.80 -25.21
CA ALA A 44 -11.87 15.22 -25.45
C ALA A 44 -11.10 15.96 -26.55
N GLU A 45 -11.78 16.36 -27.64
CA GLU A 45 -11.18 17.18 -28.71
C GLU A 45 -10.77 18.57 -28.20
N VAL A 46 -11.61 19.21 -27.39
CA VAL A 46 -11.29 20.50 -26.76
C VAL A 46 -10.06 20.37 -25.86
N LEU A 47 -9.95 19.27 -25.08
CA LEU A 47 -8.78 19.01 -24.26
C LEU A 47 -7.53 18.70 -25.10
N ALA A 48 -7.65 17.90 -26.15
CA ALA A 48 -6.54 17.57 -27.06
C ALA A 48 -5.96 18.84 -27.72
N ARG A 49 -6.82 19.80 -28.06
CA ARG A 49 -6.39 21.10 -28.60
C ARG A 49 -5.78 22.03 -27.54
N LYS A 50 -6.15 21.88 -26.27
CA LYS A 50 -5.72 22.76 -25.17
C LYS A 50 -4.49 22.26 -24.40
N ILE A 51 -4.07 21.02 -24.63
CA ILE A 51 -2.80 20.51 -24.13
C ILE A 51 -1.75 20.77 -25.22
N PRO A 52 -0.92 21.84 -25.14
CA PRO A 52 0.31 21.84 -25.90
C PRO A 52 1.10 20.60 -25.48
N TYR A 53 1.72 19.89 -26.42
CA TYR A 53 2.59 18.74 -26.17
C TYR A 53 3.74 19.11 -25.24
N SER A 54 3.47 19.22 -23.95
CA SER A 54 4.46 19.26 -22.90
C SER A 54 4.05 18.17 -21.94
N VAL A 55 4.82 17.08 -22.00
CA VAL A 55 4.89 16.08 -20.94
C VAL A 55 5.09 16.86 -19.63
N VAL A 56 4.02 17.06 -18.87
CA VAL A 56 4.13 17.55 -17.51
C VAL A 56 4.69 16.38 -16.71
N GLN A 57 6.02 16.28 -16.67
CA GLN A 57 6.65 15.55 -15.59
C GLN A 57 6.32 16.34 -14.34
N VAL A 58 5.32 15.88 -13.59
CA VAL A 58 5.13 16.31 -12.21
C VAL A 58 6.30 15.74 -11.41
N THR A 59 7.45 16.39 -11.50
CA THR A 59 8.54 16.21 -10.54
C THR A 59 8.08 16.90 -9.26
N ALA A 60 7.28 16.18 -8.47
CA ALA A 60 7.08 16.53 -7.09
C ALA A 60 8.44 16.45 -6.40
N VAL A 61 9.12 17.59 -6.25
CA VAL A 61 10.29 17.73 -5.40
C VAL A 61 9.82 17.43 -3.98
N PRO A 62 10.27 16.34 -3.33
CA PRO A 62 9.86 16.07 -1.97
C PRO A 62 10.49 17.12 -1.05
N PRO A 63 9.75 17.62 -0.04
CA PRO A 63 10.36 18.46 1.00
C PRO A 63 11.49 17.68 1.68
N ASN A 64 12.67 18.30 1.73
CA ASN A 64 13.88 17.79 2.36
C ASN A 64 13.67 17.68 3.89
N HIS A 65 13.13 16.55 4.34
CA HIS A 65 13.34 16.11 5.71
C HIS A 65 14.61 15.26 5.76
N THR A 66 15.76 15.93 5.85
CA THR A 66 17.02 15.30 6.26
C THR A 66 16.89 14.87 7.71
N LYS A 67 16.27 13.71 7.93
CA LYS A 67 16.49 12.97 9.18
C LYS A 67 17.93 12.47 9.15
N PRO A 68 18.71 12.58 10.23
CA PRO A 68 20.00 11.92 10.31
C PRO A 68 19.72 10.41 10.27
N ARG A 69 19.84 9.86 9.07
CA ARG A 69 19.81 8.43 8.84
C ARG A 69 21.14 7.94 9.39
N GLN A 70 21.13 7.30 10.55
CA GLN A 70 22.29 6.58 11.05
C GLN A 70 22.61 5.52 9.99
N GLN A 71 23.52 5.85 9.08
CA GLN A 71 24.07 4.94 8.11
C GLN A 71 24.90 3.94 8.90
N ARG A 72 24.26 2.85 9.35
CA ARG A 72 24.98 1.61 9.57
C ARG A 72 25.66 1.32 8.23
N ARG A 73 26.98 1.54 8.18
CA ARG A 73 27.81 1.36 6.99
C ARG A 73 27.87 -0.14 6.67
N LEU A 74 26.81 -0.67 6.07
CA LEU A 74 26.85 -1.96 5.41
C LEU A 74 27.61 -1.78 4.09
N PRO A 75 28.45 -2.76 3.69
CA PRO A 75 29.14 -2.70 2.42
C PRO A 75 28.11 -2.56 1.28
N PRO A 76 28.41 -1.77 0.23
CA PRO A 76 27.51 -1.60 -0.89
C PRO A 76 27.24 -2.95 -1.53
N ARG A 77 26.03 -3.48 -1.34
CA ARG A 77 25.59 -4.69 -2.04
C ARG A 77 25.51 -4.34 -3.52
N VAL A 78 26.12 -5.18 -4.37
CA VAL A 78 26.02 -5.09 -5.83
C VAL A 78 24.60 -5.48 -6.24
N THR A 79 23.64 -4.62 -5.94
CA THR A 79 22.26 -4.77 -6.43
C THR A 79 22.22 -4.22 -7.84
N ARG A 80 21.63 -4.98 -8.77
CA ARG A 80 21.64 -4.70 -10.20
C ARG A 80 20.78 -3.48 -10.54
N THR A 81 19.79 -3.14 -9.71
CA THR A 81 18.89 -1.99 -9.90
C THR A 81 18.58 -1.21 -8.62
N GLN A 82 18.25 0.09 -8.75
CA GLN A 82 17.92 0.97 -7.61
C GLN A 82 16.76 0.44 -6.73
N ARG A 83 15.80 -0.29 -7.31
CA ARG A 83 14.64 -0.79 -6.58
C ARG A 83 14.94 -2.06 -5.78
N GLU A 84 15.82 -2.92 -6.29
CA GLU A 84 16.39 -4.04 -5.52
C GLU A 84 17.12 -3.51 -4.30
N HIS A 85 17.96 -2.48 -4.47
CA HIS A 85 18.63 -1.81 -3.35
C HIS A 85 17.65 -1.31 -2.28
N ARG A 86 16.55 -0.68 -2.71
CA ARG A 86 15.51 -0.19 -1.79
C ARG A 86 14.78 -1.31 -1.06
N LEU A 87 14.65 -2.49 -1.66
CA LEU A 87 14.04 -3.66 -1.01
C LEU A 87 14.97 -4.22 0.06
N ASP A 88 16.24 -4.42 -0.28
CA ASP A 88 17.26 -4.91 0.65
C ASP A 88 17.38 -4.00 1.86
N GLU A 89 17.47 -2.69 1.63
CA GLU A 89 17.51 -1.69 2.69
C GLU A 89 16.23 -1.72 3.56
N ALA A 90 15.06 -1.98 2.97
CA ALA A 90 13.82 -2.11 3.73
C ALA A 90 13.73 -3.40 4.57
N LEU A 91 14.33 -4.49 4.08
CA LEU A 91 14.45 -5.75 4.82
C LEU A 91 15.45 -5.60 5.96
N ASP A 92 16.60 -4.98 5.71
CA ASP A 92 17.61 -4.69 6.74
C ASP A 92 17.03 -3.77 7.83
N ASP A 93 16.30 -2.70 7.47
CA ASP A 93 15.60 -1.82 8.42
C ASP A 93 14.56 -2.60 9.26
N LEU A 94 13.80 -3.50 8.63
CA LEU A 94 12.81 -4.34 9.30
C LEU A 94 13.48 -5.28 10.30
N GLN A 95 14.59 -5.91 9.90
CA GLN A 95 15.36 -6.79 10.77
C GLN A 95 15.97 -6.02 11.94
N ALA A 96 16.58 -4.86 11.69
CA ALA A 96 17.14 -3.99 12.73
C ALA A 96 16.08 -3.56 13.75
N THR A 97 14.87 -3.23 13.29
CA THR A 97 13.75 -2.85 14.16
C THR A 97 13.26 -4.02 15.01
N GLN A 98 13.29 -5.25 14.49
CA GLN A 98 12.89 -6.44 15.25
C GLN A 98 13.93 -6.85 16.29
N GLN A 99 15.21 -6.58 16.03
CA GLN A 99 16.33 -6.92 16.91
C GLN A 99 16.60 -5.88 18.00
N ALA A 100 16.04 -4.67 17.91
CA ALA A 100 16.24 -3.62 18.91
C ALA A 100 15.32 -3.83 20.13
N PRO A 101 15.85 -4.08 21.35
CA PRO A 101 15.08 -4.05 22.58
C PRO A 101 14.95 -2.61 23.12
N PRO A 102 13.81 -2.23 23.73
CA PRO A 102 12.55 -2.97 23.82
C PRO A 102 11.81 -3.02 22.47
N SER A 103 11.04 -4.08 22.25
CA SER A 103 10.34 -4.32 20.98
C SER A 103 9.26 -3.26 20.70
N ASP A 104 9.57 -2.30 19.82
CA ASP A 104 8.61 -1.29 19.36
C ASP A 104 7.70 -1.86 18.25
N ARG A 105 6.51 -2.31 18.65
CA ARG A 105 5.47 -2.83 17.74
C ARG A 105 5.08 -1.82 16.65
N LYS A 106 5.07 -0.52 16.95
CA LYS A 106 4.66 0.53 16.01
C LYS A 106 5.74 0.73 14.94
N ALA A 107 7.01 0.79 15.35
CA ALA A 107 8.13 0.81 14.43
C ALA A 107 8.16 -0.45 13.55
N ALA A 108 7.99 -1.64 14.13
CA ALA A 108 7.95 -2.89 13.38
C ALA A 108 6.81 -2.91 12.33
N ARG A 109 5.61 -2.43 12.69
CA ARG A 109 4.49 -2.28 11.75
C ARG A 109 4.82 -1.32 10.61
N LYS A 110 5.48 -0.20 10.90
CA LYS A 110 5.89 0.79 9.89
C LYS A 110 6.94 0.21 8.93
N ALA A 111 7.91 -0.52 9.44
CA ALA A 111 8.93 -1.21 8.65
C ALA A 111 8.31 -2.28 7.73
N ARG A 112 7.39 -3.12 8.26
CA ARG A 112 6.63 -4.09 7.45
C ARG A 112 5.84 -3.41 6.32
N ARG A 113 5.18 -2.29 6.61
CA ARG A 113 4.48 -1.49 5.60
C ARG A 113 5.44 -0.92 4.54
N ARG A 114 6.65 -0.51 4.93
CA ARG A 114 7.68 -0.05 3.98
C ARG A 114 8.07 -1.17 3.02
N VAL A 115 8.40 -2.35 3.53
CA VAL A 115 8.70 -3.56 2.72
C VAL A 115 7.54 -3.88 1.78
N GLY A 116 6.31 -3.88 2.28
CA GLY A 116 5.11 -4.12 1.46
C GLY A 116 4.95 -3.14 0.31
N ARG A 117 5.20 -1.84 0.53
CA ARG A 117 5.16 -0.82 -0.55
C ARG A 117 6.25 -1.03 -1.60
N VAL A 118 7.48 -1.36 -1.18
CA VAL A 118 8.58 -1.61 -2.13
C VAL A 118 8.29 -2.86 -2.97
N ARG A 119 7.79 -3.94 -2.36
CA ARG A 119 7.37 -5.15 -3.07
C ARG A 119 6.25 -4.85 -4.07
N ALA A 120 5.20 -4.15 -3.65
CA ALA A 120 4.11 -3.76 -4.56
C ALA A 120 4.60 -2.91 -5.75
N SER A 121 5.55 -2.00 -5.51
CA SER A 121 6.18 -1.22 -6.59
C SER A 121 7.02 -2.07 -7.54
N MET A 122 7.65 -3.14 -7.04
CA MET A 122 8.38 -4.10 -7.86
C MET A 122 7.42 -4.94 -8.69
N ASP A 123 6.35 -5.44 -8.09
CA ASP A 123 5.32 -6.21 -8.78
C ASP A 123 4.72 -5.41 -9.95
N GLN A 124 4.42 -4.12 -9.73
CA GLN A 124 3.92 -3.23 -10.78
C GLN A 124 4.94 -3.05 -11.92
N LEU A 125 6.24 -2.91 -11.60
CA LEU A 125 7.28 -2.81 -12.63
C LEU A 125 7.40 -4.09 -13.45
N TYR A 126 7.39 -5.25 -12.78
CA TYR A 126 7.43 -6.53 -13.47
C TYR A 126 6.21 -6.69 -14.36
N LEU A 127 5.02 -6.32 -13.88
CA LEU A 127 3.80 -6.35 -14.67
C LEU A 127 3.90 -5.45 -15.91
N CYS A 128 4.32 -4.20 -15.77
CA CYS A 128 4.50 -3.30 -16.92
C CYS A 128 5.54 -3.83 -17.91
N ARG A 129 6.65 -4.39 -17.40
CA ARG A 129 7.71 -4.96 -18.23
C ARG A 129 7.23 -6.19 -19.00
N ASP A 130 6.50 -7.08 -18.34
CA ASP A 130 6.01 -8.31 -18.95
C ASP A 130 4.89 -8.02 -19.95
N PHE A 131 3.98 -7.09 -19.61
CA PHE A 131 2.97 -6.58 -20.55
C PHE A 131 3.62 -6.00 -21.82
N SER A 132 4.69 -5.21 -21.67
CA SER A 132 5.40 -4.62 -22.81
C SER A 132 6.14 -5.64 -23.68
N LYS A 133 6.46 -6.82 -23.14
CA LYS A 133 7.16 -7.88 -23.88
C LYS A 133 6.19 -8.82 -24.59
N ASP A 134 5.11 -9.21 -23.89
CA ASP A 134 4.14 -10.20 -24.34
C ASP A 134 2.82 -9.98 -23.59
N GLU A 135 1.97 -9.13 -24.17
CA GLU A 135 0.67 -8.77 -23.60
C GLU A 135 -0.22 -9.99 -23.41
N ALA A 136 -0.34 -10.87 -24.41
CA ALA A 136 -1.23 -12.02 -24.38
C ALA A 136 -0.87 -12.96 -23.23
N LYS A 137 0.43 -13.26 -23.06
CA LYS A 137 0.92 -14.07 -21.94
C LYS A 137 0.76 -13.37 -20.59
N CYS A 138 1.01 -12.06 -20.53
CA CYS A 138 0.83 -11.28 -19.30
C CYS A 138 -0.63 -11.32 -18.82
N VAL A 139 -1.58 -11.09 -19.72
CA VAL A 139 -3.02 -11.15 -19.42
C VAL A 139 -3.42 -12.56 -19.02
N ALA A 140 -3.00 -13.59 -19.75
CA ALA A 140 -3.26 -14.98 -19.38
C ALA A 140 -2.77 -15.31 -17.96
N ASN A 141 -1.58 -14.81 -17.57
CA ASN A 141 -1.05 -14.99 -16.22
C ASN A 141 -1.89 -14.29 -15.14
N ILE A 142 -2.50 -13.13 -15.43
CA ILE A 142 -3.39 -12.44 -14.48
C ILE A 142 -4.62 -13.28 -14.16
N TRP A 143 -5.19 -13.97 -15.16
CA TRP A 143 -6.40 -14.77 -15.01
C TRP A 143 -6.14 -16.17 -14.45
N THR A 144 -4.96 -16.73 -14.72
CA THR A 144 -4.59 -18.10 -14.31
C THR A 144 -3.96 -18.18 -12.93
N VAL A 145 -3.31 -17.11 -12.45
CA VAL A 145 -2.79 -17.07 -11.08
C VAL A 145 -3.98 -16.84 -10.13
N PRO A 146 -4.35 -17.81 -9.26
CA PRO A 146 -5.33 -17.53 -8.22
C PRO A 146 -4.80 -16.36 -7.39
N GLN A 147 -5.60 -15.31 -7.23
CA GLN A 147 -5.26 -14.06 -6.51
C GLN A 147 -4.63 -14.34 -5.13
N ARG A 148 -3.30 -14.56 -5.08
CA ARG A 148 -2.54 -14.82 -3.83
C ARG A 148 -2.54 -13.61 -2.89
N ARG A 149 -3.11 -12.47 -3.32
CA ARG A 149 -3.18 -11.23 -2.55
C ARG A 149 -4.49 -11.04 -1.77
N LEU A 150 -5.42 -11.99 -1.82
CA LEU A 150 -6.60 -12.02 -0.93
C LEU A 150 -6.48 -13.03 0.22
N LEU A 151 -5.38 -13.78 0.30
CA LEU A 151 -5.17 -14.84 1.29
C LEU A 151 -4.16 -14.51 2.40
N VAL A 152 -3.88 -13.23 2.64
CA VAL A 152 -3.27 -12.77 3.91
C VAL A 152 -4.34 -12.07 4.76
N SER A 153 -5.47 -12.73 4.93
CA SER A 153 -6.42 -12.49 6.01
C SER A 153 -7.13 -13.76 6.49
N SER A 154 -6.70 -14.94 6.04
CA SER A 154 -7.05 -16.19 6.69
C SER A 154 -5.81 -16.68 7.44
N THR A 155 -5.61 -16.15 8.65
CA THR A 155 -4.98 -16.99 9.68
C THR A 155 -5.97 -18.09 9.94
N GLN A 156 -5.85 -19.16 9.15
CA GLN A 156 -6.41 -20.45 9.47
C GLN A 156 -5.76 -20.85 10.81
N PRO A 157 -6.51 -20.95 11.93
CA PRO A 157 -5.97 -21.65 13.08
C PRO A 157 -5.68 -23.10 12.63
N PRO A 158 -4.56 -23.70 13.05
CA PRO A 158 -4.30 -25.09 12.71
C PRO A 158 -5.49 -25.93 13.18
N ALA A 159 -6.15 -26.58 12.23
CA ALA A 159 -7.21 -27.51 12.49
C ALA A 159 -6.68 -28.60 13.43
N THR A 160 -7.46 -28.85 14.48
CA THR A 160 -7.45 -30.08 15.26
C THR A 160 -6.15 -30.41 15.99
N LEU A 161 -5.92 -29.71 17.11
CA LEU A 161 -5.54 -30.39 18.34
C LEU A 161 -6.77 -31.14 18.88
N VAL A 162 -7.17 -32.21 18.17
CA VAL A 162 -8.07 -33.22 18.72
C VAL A 162 -7.22 -34.01 19.72
N GLY A 163 -7.54 -33.85 20.99
CA GLY A 163 -6.86 -34.54 22.09
C GLY A 163 -5.91 -33.65 22.88
N LYS A 164 -6.49 -32.83 23.77
CA LYS A 164 -6.00 -32.50 25.13
C LYS A 164 -6.87 -31.40 25.76
N ILE A 165 -8.18 -31.62 25.80
CA ILE A 165 -9.07 -30.93 26.76
C ILE A 165 -9.29 -31.80 28.02
N SER A 166 -8.69 -33.00 28.08
CA SER A 166 -8.93 -33.97 29.15
C SER A 166 -7.77 -34.17 30.15
N THR A 167 -6.99 -33.13 30.49
CA THR A 167 -5.93 -33.28 31.51
C THR A 167 -5.70 -32.04 32.39
N VAL A 168 -6.67 -31.14 32.49
CA VAL A 168 -6.66 -30.09 33.53
C VAL A 168 -7.90 -30.16 34.43
N ILE A 169 -9.00 -30.80 33.98
CA ILE A 169 -10.14 -31.12 34.84
C ILE A 169 -9.87 -32.38 35.71
N PHE A 170 -8.90 -33.23 35.34
CA PHE A 170 -8.55 -34.43 36.11
C PHE A 170 -7.60 -34.16 37.30
N TRP A 171 -6.97 -32.99 37.39
CA TRP A 171 -6.10 -32.60 38.52
C TRP A 171 -6.82 -31.73 39.57
N ALA A 172 -8.11 -31.43 39.37
CA ALA A 172 -8.95 -30.69 40.32
C ALA A 172 -10.04 -31.53 40.98
N LEU A 173 -10.13 -32.85 40.68
CA LEU A 173 -11.17 -33.74 41.20
C LEU A 173 -10.66 -35.01 41.91
N VAL A 174 -9.38 -35.04 42.29
CA VAL A 174 -8.82 -36.05 43.21
C VAL A 174 -7.96 -35.33 44.24
N ARG A 175 -8.64 -34.56 45.11
CA ARG A 175 -8.10 -34.12 46.40
C ARG A 175 -8.93 -34.82 47.47
N PRO A 176 -8.58 -36.05 47.90
CA PRO A 176 -9.10 -36.57 49.15
C PRO A 176 -8.40 -35.86 50.31
N GLN A 177 -9.24 -35.35 51.20
CA GLN A 177 -9.03 -34.96 52.58
C GLN A 177 -7.87 -35.65 53.30
N LEU A 178 -7.09 -34.83 54.02
CA LEU A 178 -6.61 -34.94 55.42
C LEU A 178 -6.72 -36.31 56.13
N PRO A 179 -5.75 -36.69 56.99
CA PRO A 179 -5.30 -35.89 58.14
C PRO A 179 -3.85 -35.42 58.13
#